data_AF-A0A0M8WT01-F1
#
_entry.id   AF-A0A0M8WT01-F1
#
_cell.length_a   1.000
_cell.length_b   1.000
_cell.length_c   1.000
_cell.angle_alpha   90.00
_cell.angle_beta   90.00
_cell.angle_gamma   90.00
#
_symmetry.space_group_name_H-M   'P 1'
#
loop_
_entity.id
_entity.type
_entity.pdbx_description
1 polymer ?
#
loop_
_entity_poly.entity_id
_entity_poly.type
_entity_poly.pdbx_seq_one_letter_code
_entity_poly.pdbx_strand_id
1 'polypeptide(L)'
;MMPPDPSQPPPGRPGRKLGPIVPSAGSVHRAWLDPMREAYFSSGRTLGDLSVEVPLAKSKLSELLRGAGLYPRWEIVSRLATLLGLPHVPLERLWKQAALEAHKSRDWVDRSTDSTTAVTTHAATPPIDHRALCEHVEQDYLLYAQAF
;
A
#
# COMPACT_ATOMS: atom_id res chain seq x y z
N MET A 1 36.02 -35.87 -4.80
CA MET A 1 34.74 -35.40 -4.22
C MET A 1 35.07 -34.59 -2.98
N MET A 2 34.83 -33.28 -3.00
CA MET A 2 35.10 -32.37 -1.88
C MET A 2 33.80 -32.21 -1.07
N PRO A 3 33.83 -32.24 0.28
CA PRO A 3 32.64 -32.05 1.10
C PRO A 3 32.15 -30.60 1.03
N PRO A 4 30.84 -30.35 1.13
CA PRO A 4 30.28 -29.00 1.09
C PRO A 4 30.64 -28.20 2.35
N ASP A 5 30.95 -26.92 2.15
CA ASP A 5 31.33 -25.94 3.16
C ASP A 5 30.15 -25.64 4.12
N PRO A 6 30.32 -25.74 5.45
CA PRO A 6 29.27 -25.44 6.45
C PRO A 6 28.88 -23.96 6.53
N SER A 7 29.55 -23.08 5.79
CA SER A 7 29.36 -21.63 5.85
C SER A 7 28.23 -21.09 4.97
N GLN A 8 27.55 -21.95 4.19
CA GLN A 8 26.48 -21.50 3.30
C GLN A 8 25.15 -21.41 4.07
N PRO A 9 24.60 -20.20 4.33
CA PRO A 9 23.28 -20.07 4.93
C PRO A 9 22.25 -20.78 4.03
N PRO A 10 21.28 -21.51 4.61
CA PRO A 10 20.31 -22.26 3.83
C PRO A 10 19.58 -21.30 2.88
N PRO A 11 19.31 -21.71 1.62
CA PRO A 11 18.49 -20.91 0.72
C PRO A 11 17.18 -20.60 1.44
N GLY A 12 16.98 -19.31 1.72
CA GLY A 12 15.87 -18.81 2.52
C GLY A 12 14.58 -19.36 1.96
N ARG A 13 13.91 -20.22 2.75
CA ARG A 13 12.64 -20.84 2.36
C ARG A 13 11.73 -19.70 1.89
N PRO A 14 11.25 -19.70 0.63
CA PRO A 14 10.39 -18.65 0.14
C PRO A 14 9.23 -18.52 1.10
N GLY A 15 9.12 -17.38 1.78
CA GLY A 15 8.09 -17.14 2.78
C GLY A 15 6.75 -17.56 2.19
N ARG A 16 6.04 -18.44 2.90
CA ARG A 16 4.77 -19.03 2.49
C ARG A 16 3.91 -18.00 1.74
N LYS A 17 3.63 -18.27 0.46
CA LYS A 17 2.85 -17.38 -0.41
C LYS A 17 1.56 -16.96 0.33
N LEU A 18 1.26 -15.67 0.32
CA LEU A 18 0.01 -15.16 0.91
C LEU A 18 -1.16 -15.89 0.25
N GLY A 19 -2.10 -16.36 1.08
CA GLY A 19 -3.35 -16.91 0.59
C GLY A 19 -4.14 -15.89 -0.25
N PRO A 20 -5.16 -16.36 -1.00
CA PRO A 20 -6.05 -15.45 -1.74
C PRO A 20 -6.71 -14.44 -0.80
N ILE A 21 -7.10 -13.30 -1.35
CA ILE A 21 -7.93 -12.33 -0.62
C ILE A 21 -9.25 -13.02 -0.26
N VAL A 22 -9.70 -12.85 0.99
CA VAL A 22 -10.96 -13.49 1.41
C VAL A 22 -12.14 -12.98 0.58
N PRO A 23 -13.11 -13.86 0.23
CA PRO A 23 -14.30 -13.46 -0.52
C PRO A 23 -15.13 -12.37 0.17
N SER A 24 -15.02 -12.28 1.51
CA SER A 24 -15.69 -11.26 2.33
C SER A 24 -15.13 -9.85 2.15
N ALA A 25 -13.93 -9.69 1.58
CA ALA A 25 -13.42 -8.38 1.22
C ALA A 25 -14.12 -7.92 -0.06
N GLY A 26 -15.04 -6.97 0.10
CA GLY A 26 -15.76 -6.31 -0.99
C GLY A 26 -14.82 -5.63 -1.99
N SER A 27 -15.37 -5.22 -3.14
CA SER A 27 -14.59 -4.62 -4.25
C SER A 27 -13.79 -3.39 -3.82
N VAL A 28 -14.35 -2.57 -2.93
CA VAL A 28 -13.67 -1.36 -2.44
C VAL A 28 -12.54 -1.70 -1.47
N HIS A 29 -12.70 -2.74 -0.66
CA HIS A 29 -11.61 -3.24 0.19
C HIS A 29 -10.46 -3.82 -0.66
N ARG A 30 -10.77 -4.47 -1.78
CA ARG A 30 -9.76 -4.96 -2.73
C ARG A 30 -9.00 -3.84 -3.43
N ALA A 31 -9.67 -2.71 -3.72
CA ALA A 31 -9.08 -1.60 -4.45
C ALA A 31 -7.77 -1.06 -3.83
N TRP A 32 -7.63 -1.06 -2.50
CA TRP A 32 -6.38 -0.69 -1.84
C TRP A 32 -5.50 -1.89 -1.45
N LEU A 33 -6.08 -3.09 -1.25
CA LEU A 33 -5.32 -4.30 -0.95
C LEU A 33 -4.55 -4.84 -2.15
N ASP A 34 -5.12 -4.80 -3.34
CA ASP A 34 -4.49 -5.30 -4.56
C ASP A 34 -3.15 -4.61 -4.85
N PRO A 35 -3.05 -3.26 -4.90
CA PRO A 35 -1.77 -2.59 -5.09
C PRO A 35 -0.80 -2.85 -3.92
N MET A 36 -1.30 -3.01 -2.69
CA MET A 36 -0.47 -3.36 -1.54
C MET A 36 0.13 -4.76 -1.63
N ARG A 37 -0.66 -5.74 -2.07
CA ARG A 37 -0.21 -7.11 -2.29
C ARG A 37 0.76 -7.18 -3.46
N GLU A 38 0.50 -6.47 -4.54
CA GLU A 38 1.38 -6.43 -5.71
C GLU A 38 2.74 -5.84 -5.34
N ALA A 39 2.75 -4.72 -4.61
CA ALA A 39 3.99 -4.13 -4.10
C ALA A 39 4.72 -5.07 -3.14
N TYR A 40 3.99 -5.81 -2.29
CA TYR A 40 4.59 -6.84 -1.44
C TYR A 40 5.26 -7.95 -2.25
N PHE A 41 4.57 -8.52 -3.25
CA PHE A 41 5.14 -9.57 -4.11
C PHE A 41 6.35 -9.05 -4.90
N SER A 42 6.26 -7.83 -5.42
CA SER A 42 7.34 -7.16 -6.15
C SER A 42 8.54 -6.83 -5.27
N SER A 43 8.32 -6.52 -3.98
CA SER A 43 9.39 -6.18 -3.05
C SER A 43 10.27 -7.38 -2.66
N GLY A 44 9.80 -8.62 -2.88
CA GLY A 44 10.49 -9.85 -2.48
C GLY A 44 10.66 -10.02 -0.96
N ARG A 45 10.07 -9.13 -0.14
CA ARG A 45 10.16 -9.16 1.32
C ARG A 45 9.33 -10.30 1.90
N THR A 46 9.76 -10.81 3.05
CA THR A 46 8.98 -11.80 3.79
C THR A 46 8.08 -11.12 4.83
N LEU A 47 7.03 -11.83 5.27
CA LEU A 47 6.24 -11.42 6.44
C LEU A 47 7.09 -11.24 7.71
N GLY A 48 8.27 -11.89 7.77
CA GLY A 48 9.22 -11.69 8.86
C GLY A 48 9.82 -10.30 8.85
N ASP A 49 10.27 -9.85 7.68
CA ASP A 49 10.88 -8.53 7.51
C ASP A 49 9.87 -7.42 7.81
N LEU A 50 8.62 -7.59 7.35
CA LEU A 50 7.53 -6.67 7.68
C LEU A 50 7.19 -6.64 9.17
N SER A 51 7.32 -7.78 9.87
CA SER A 51 7.02 -7.89 11.30
C SER A 51 8.11 -7.25 12.19
N VAL A 52 9.30 -7.00 11.65
CA VAL A 52 10.38 -6.26 12.34
C VAL A 52 10.12 -4.75 12.25
N GLU A 53 9.72 -4.28 11.07
CA GLU A 53 9.51 -2.85 10.78
C GLU A 53 8.14 -2.33 11.23
N VAL A 54 7.12 -3.19 11.21
CA VAL A 54 5.78 -2.90 11.70
C VAL A 54 5.55 -3.73 12.96
N PRO A 55 5.14 -3.12 14.09
CA PRO A 55 4.92 -3.83 15.36
C PRO A 55 3.63 -4.68 15.33
N LEU A 56 3.59 -5.64 14.41
CA LEU A 56 2.50 -6.58 14.21
C LEU A 56 3.06 -7.98 14.05
N ALA A 57 2.38 -8.95 14.65
CA ALA A 57 2.72 -10.35 14.46
C ALA A 57 2.57 -10.77 12.98
N LYS A 58 3.41 -11.72 12.54
CA LYS A 58 3.35 -12.29 11.18
C LYS A 58 1.97 -12.81 10.79
N SER A 59 1.24 -13.42 11.74
CA SER A 59 -0.14 -13.87 11.55
C SER A 59 -1.07 -12.71 11.23
N LYS A 60 -0.93 -11.59 11.94
CA LYS A 60 -1.77 -10.40 11.78
C LYS A 60 -1.49 -9.66 10.48
N LEU A 61 -0.23 -9.58 10.08
CA LEU A 61 0.16 -9.06 8.76
C LEU A 61 -0.40 -9.93 7.64
N SER A 62 -0.35 -11.26 7.81
CA SER A 62 -0.91 -12.20 6.85
C SER A 62 -2.44 -12.09 6.75
N GLU A 63 -3.14 -11.85 7.86
CA GLU A 63 -4.57 -11.56 7.88
C GLU A 63 -4.89 -10.26 7.15
N LEU A 64 -4.16 -9.19 7.47
CA LEU A 64 -4.33 -7.87 6.85
C LEU A 64 -4.16 -7.94 5.34
N LEU A 65 -3.07 -8.56 4.85
CA LEU A 65 -2.81 -8.70 3.42
C LEU A 65 -3.77 -9.66 2.71
N ARG A 66 -4.56 -10.45 3.45
CA ARG A 66 -5.68 -11.22 2.90
C ARG A 66 -7.01 -10.48 2.96
N GLY A 67 -7.09 -9.31 3.60
CA GLY A 67 -8.36 -8.65 3.92
C GLY A 67 -9.20 -9.41 4.93
N ALA A 68 -8.58 -10.27 5.73
CA ALA A 68 -9.25 -11.09 6.73
C ALA A 68 -9.24 -10.41 8.10
N GLY A 69 -10.38 -10.45 8.80
CA GLY A 69 -10.51 -9.95 10.17
C GLY A 69 -10.92 -8.49 10.27
N LEU A 70 -10.48 -7.83 11.35
CA LEU A 70 -10.84 -6.44 11.63
C LEU A 70 -10.20 -5.47 10.63
N TYR A 71 -10.98 -4.46 10.24
CA TYR A 71 -10.52 -3.39 9.37
C TYR A 71 -9.32 -2.66 10.00
N PRO A 72 -8.16 -2.60 9.33
CA PRO A 72 -6.93 -2.08 9.91
C PRO A 72 -6.99 -0.55 10.04
N ARG A 73 -6.33 0.01 11.06
CA ARG A 73 -6.13 1.46 11.18
C ARG A 73 -5.19 1.98 10.10
N TRP A 74 -5.38 3.24 9.68
CA TRP A 74 -4.55 3.87 8.67
C TRP A 74 -3.07 3.92 9.05
N GLU A 75 -2.73 4.13 10.32
CA GLU A 75 -1.35 4.13 10.84
C GLU A 75 -0.55 2.86 10.49
N ILE A 76 -1.24 1.71 10.44
CA ILE A 76 -0.63 0.43 10.08
C ILE A 76 -0.44 0.35 8.56
N VAL A 77 -1.47 0.74 7.82
CA VAL A 77 -1.49 0.70 6.35
C VAL A 77 -0.47 1.69 5.78
N SER A 78 -0.33 2.88 6.37
CA SER A 78 0.62 3.91 5.96
C SER A 78 2.07 3.48 6.18
N ARG A 79 2.38 2.79 7.30
CA ARG A 79 3.70 2.20 7.54
C ARG A 79 4.05 1.13 6.51
N LEU A 80 3.09 0.25 6.21
CA LEU A 80 3.27 -0.75 5.16
C LEU A 80 3.46 -0.08 3.79
N ALA A 81 2.70 0.97 3.49
CA ALA A 81 2.85 1.73 2.26
C ALA A 81 4.25 2.34 2.14
N THR A 82 4.78 2.94 3.21
CA THR A 82 6.15 3.46 3.25
C THR A 82 7.19 2.37 2.97
N LEU A 83 7.06 1.20 3.62
CA LEU A 83 7.99 0.08 3.43
C LEU A 83 7.95 -0.50 2.01
N LEU A 84 6.79 -0.43 1.36
CA LEU A 84 6.55 -0.95 0.02
C LEU A 84 6.70 0.12 -1.07
N GLY A 85 7.03 1.37 -0.71
CA GLY A 85 7.19 2.47 -1.66
C GLY A 85 5.90 2.92 -2.35
N LEU A 86 4.75 2.70 -1.71
CA LEU A 86 3.43 3.07 -2.26
C LEU A 86 3.06 4.52 -1.96
N PRO A 87 2.35 5.20 -2.88
CA PRO A 87 1.91 6.57 -2.66
C PRO A 87 0.81 6.65 -1.58
N HIS A 88 1.05 7.41 -0.52
CA HIS A 88 0.15 7.50 0.63
C HIS A 88 -1.22 8.12 0.32
N VAL A 89 -1.26 9.27 -0.37
CA VAL A 89 -2.52 10.01 -0.62
C VAL A 89 -3.58 9.21 -1.39
N PRO A 90 -3.28 8.61 -2.56
CA PRO A 90 -4.28 7.82 -3.28
C PRO A 90 -4.67 6.56 -2.49
N LEU A 91 -3.71 5.93 -1.80
CA LEU A 91 -3.98 4.77 -0.96
C LEU A 91 -4.87 5.12 0.24
N GLU A 92 -4.68 6.29 0.84
CA GLU A 92 -5.51 6.81 1.94
C GLU A 92 -6.95 6.99 1.50
N ARG A 93 -7.16 7.57 0.31
CA ARG A 93 -8.50 7.77 -0.24
C ARG A 93 -9.23 6.44 -0.44
N LEU A 94 -8.55 5.45 -1.01
CA LEU A 94 -9.12 4.11 -1.20
C LEU A 94 -9.39 3.41 0.14
N TRP A 95 -8.47 3.52 1.10
CA TRP A 95 -8.64 2.98 2.45
C TRP A 95 -9.79 3.66 3.19
N LYS A 96 -9.98 4.98 3.05
CA LYS A 96 -11.11 5.72 3.64
C LYS A 96 -12.43 5.21 3.09
N GLN A 97 -12.52 5.05 1.76
CA GLN A 97 -13.73 4.55 1.12
C GLN A 97 -14.06 3.11 1.57
N ALA A 98 -13.06 2.24 1.65
CA ALA A 98 -13.23 0.88 2.13
C ALA A 98 -13.60 0.81 3.63
N ALA A 99 -13.15 1.77 4.45
CA ALA A 99 -13.51 1.85 5.86
C ALA A 99 -14.99 2.19 6.03
N LEU A 100 -15.49 3.15 5.24
CA LEU A 100 -16.90 3.55 5.26
C LEU A 100 -17.81 2.39 4.81
N GLU A 101 -17.41 1.65 3.77
CA GLU A 101 -18.12 0.45 3.33
C GLU A 101 -18.10 -0.67 4.39
N ALA A 102 -17.02 -0.79 5.16
CA ALA A 102 -16.93 -1.69 6.31
C ALA A 102 -17.73 -1.20 7.55
N HIS A 103 -18.69 -0.28 7.36
CA HIS A 103 -19.54 0.33 8.37
C HIS A 103 -18.76 1.02 9.51
N LYS A 104 -17.58 1.58 9.21
CA LYS A 104 -16.86 2.43 10.19
C LYS A 104 -17.44 3.83 10.18
N SER A 105 -17.59 4.42 11.37
CA SER A 105 -18.03 5.80 11.49
C SER A 105 -16.98 6.75 10.91
N ARG A 106 -17.45 7.87 10.40
CA ARG A 106 -16.57 8.92 9.87
C ARG A 106 -15.58 9.41 10.93
N ASP A 107 -16.04 9.59 12.18
CA ASP A 107 -15.17 9.95 13.31
C ASP A 107 -14.08 8.92 13.61
N TRP A 108 -14.32 7.64 13.31
CA TRP A 108 -13.31 6.59 13.46
C TRP A 108 -12.25 6.68 12.34
N VAL A 109 -12.70 6.98 11.13
CA VAL A 109 -11.84 7.19 9.96
C VAL A 109 -10.96 8.42 10.17
N ASP A 110 -11.55 9.54 10.57
CA ASP A 110 -10.86 10.81 10.78
C ASP A 110 -9.82 10.67 11.90
N ARG A 111 -10.19 10.12 13.06
CA ARG A 111 -9.22 9.84 14.15
C ARG A 111 -8.11 8.86 13.76
N SER A 112 -8.37 7.95 12.83
CA SER A 112 -7.34 7.02 12.32
C SER A 112 -6.38 7.73 11.37
N THR A 113 -6.82 8.79 10.70
CA THR A 113 -5.98 9.55 9.75
C THR A 113 -5.29 10.76 10.38
N ASP A 114 -5.90 11.41 11.38
CA ASP A 114 -5.38 12.61 12.05
C ASP A 114 -4.02 12.39 12.72
N SER A 115 -3.79 11.21 13.29
CA SER A 115 -2.50 10.84 13.88
C SER A 115 -1.39 10.67 12.83
N THR A 116 -1.75 10.44 11.57
CA THR A 116 -0.83 10.11 10.47
C THR A 116 -0.62 11.27 9.50
N THR A 117 -1.62 12.14 9.31
CA THR A 117 -1.52 13.35 8.47
C THR A 117 -0.44 14.30 8.96
N ALA A 118 -0.16 14.35 10.26
CA ALA A 118 0.97 15.09 10.83
C ALA A 118 2.35 14.60 10.35
N VAL A 119 2.46 13.35 9.89
CA VAL A 119 3.72 12.72 9.42
C VAL A 119 3.84 12.76 7.89
N THR A 120 2.72 12.69 7.15
CA THR A 120 2.72 12.65 5.68
C THR A 120 2.80 14.02 5.00
N THR A 121 2.69 15.13 5.73
CA THR A 121 2.95 16.48 5.20
C THR A 121 4.43 16.74 4.90
N HIS A 122 5.32 15.76 5.11
CA HIS A 122 6.74 15.92 4.78
C HIS A 122 6.99 15.73 3.28
N ALA A 123 6.95 16.86 2.56
CA ALA A 123 7.58 17.11 1.26
C ALA A 123 7.24 16.14 0.10
N ALA A 124 5.98 16.15 -0.35
CA ALA A 124 5.74 15.95 -1.77
C ALA A 124 6.02 17.28 -2.47
N THR A 125 6.88 17.27 -3.50
CA THR A 125 7.10 18.40 -4.41
C THR A 125 5.77 19.09 -4.69
N PRO A 126 5.70 20.44 -4.62
CA PRO A 126 4.45 21.15 -4.84
C PRO A 126 3.81 20.63 -6.14
N PRO A 127 2.49 20.32 -6.14
CA PRO A 127 1.81 20.03 -7.39
C PRO A 127 2.09 21.17 -8.36
N ILE A 128 2.41 20.84 -9.60
CA ILE A 128 2.67 21.83 -10.64
C ILE A 128 1.48 22.80 -10.65
N ASP A 129 1.77 24.10 -10.75
CA ASP A 129 0.72 25.11 -10.79
C ASP A 129 -0.27 24.76 -11.91
N HIS A 130 -1.57 24.85 -11.64
CA HIS A 130 -2.62 24.54 -12.62
C HIS A 130 -2.37 25.25 -13.95
N ARG A 131 -1.85 26.47 -13.91
CA ARG A 131 -1.51 27.26 -15.09
C ARG A 131 -0.35 26.66 -15.88
N ALA A 132 0.69 26.20 -15.19
CA ALA A 132 1.83 25.54 -15.81
C ALA A 132 1.45 24.20 -16.46
N LEU A 133 0.50 23.46 -15.86
CA LEU A 133 -0.04 22.23 -16.45
C LEU A 133 -0.81 22.52 -17.76
N CYS A 134 -1.68 23.53 -17.75
CA CYS A 134 -2.42 23.93 -18.94
C CYS A 134 -1.47 24.34 -20.07
N GLU A 135 -0.51 25.22 -19.79
CA GLU A 135 0.47 25.67 -20.78
C GLU A 135 1.30 24.52 -21.36
N HIS A 136 1.64 23.51 -20.56
CA HIS A 136 2.41 22.35 -21.00
C HIS A 136 1.63 21.44 -21.95
N VAL A 137 0.33 21.23 -21.70
CA VAL A 137 -0.49 20.25 -22.44
C VAL A 137 -1.21 20.88 -23.63
N GLU A 138 -1.47 22.19 -23.60
CA GLU A 138 -2.27 22.89 -24.62
C GLU A 138 -1.66 22.79 -26.02
N GLN A 139 -0.34 22.91 -26.18
CA GLN A 139 0.30 22.79 -27.49
C GLN A 139 0.18 21.38 -28.11
N ASP A 140 0.42 20.35 -27.31
CA ASP A 140 0.31 18.96 -27.77
C ASP A 140 -1.13 18.58 -28.11
N TYR A 141 -2.09 19.08 -27.31
CA TYR A 141 -3.51 18.86 -27.56
C TYR A 141 -3.99 19.59 -28.82
N LEU A 142 -3.54 20.83 -29.07
CA LEU A 142 -3.86 21.58 -30.29
C LEU A 142 -3.28 20.91 -31.54
N LEU A 143 -2.07 20.35 -31.46
CA LEU A 143 -1.47 19.59 -32.56
C LEU A 143 -2.26 18.31 -32.86
N TYR A 144 -2.68 17.57 -31.83
CA TYR A 144 -3.54 16.41 -32.00
C TYR A 144 -4.89 16.79 -32.63
N ALA A 145 -5.51 17.89 -32.18
CA ALA A 145 -6.80 18.35 -32.68
C ALA A 145 -6.76 18.84 -34.14
N GLN A 146 -5.59 19.20 -34.68
CA GLN A 146 -5.43 19.60 -36.08
C GLN A 146 -5.24 18.41 -37.04
N ALA A 147 -5.00 17.21 -36.52
CA ALA A 147 -4.79 16.00 -37.32
C ALA A 147 -6.09 15.24 -37.66
N PHE A 148 -7.25 15.70 -37.15
CA PHE A 148 -8.58 15.14 -37.37
C PHE A 148 -9.56 16.23 -37.82
#